data_AF-A0A6S7I465-F1
#
_entry.id   AF-A0A6S7I465-F1
#
_cell.length_a   1.000
_cell.length_b   1.000
_cell.length_c   1.000
_cell.angle_alpha   90.00
_cell.angle_beta   90.00
_cell.angle_gamma   90.00
#
_symmetry.space_group_name_H-M   'P 1'
#
loop_
_entity.id
_entity.type
_entity.pdbx_description
1 polymer ?
#
loop_
_entity_poly.entity_id
_entity_poly.type
_entity_poly.pdbx_seq_one_letter_code
_entity_poly.pdbx_strand_id
1 'polypeptide(L)'
;MSGFLPHVANIFGHVTTHVNCAKRTDKNVTVYDRRHACLFCGELSSKIARHITTKHKEEKEVAVALPFRKKSKERKKELTRLRLKGDYHHNMNTLEIGEGELVVVRRPGQDVCCNAEDFLPCEFCLGFMRRRDLWKHQLACEFKSKTLAEHSGKKQQVQRKAKSLIASAITGSNNERLNKIISAMKYDSISDIVKKDKLIKDLGGLLIQKCKKSLIDGEEGQLEVGIPSLALKLGYSLSKCATCTVAHGLRIKDESIRKDAKNFKTLMESEWEYRVSHHSLATLHEWRFNKVNVPPLAEDIANLRSFVDRRIGEESDNLKRKSPTKKRWTLLARLLLARVLMLNKRRSIQAAFAGIQRKTCLESISQLRNSGQFESLGATVV
;
A
#
# COMPACT_ATOMS: atom_id res chain seq x y z
N MET A 1 33.85 -1.27 -43.36
CA MET A 1 33.86 -1.20 -41.88
C MET A 1 32.81 -0.17 -41.49
N SER A 2 31.71 -0.40 -40.79
CA SER A 2 31.08 -1.51 -40.05
C SER A 2 29.63 -0.99 -39.87
N GLY A 3 28.61 -1.48 -40.56
CA GLY A 3 27.98 -2.78 -40.31
C GLY A 3 26.99 -2.66 -39.14
N PHE A 4 25.69 -2.51 -39.42
CA PHE A 4 24.62 -3.05 -38.55
C PHE A 4 23.35 -3.34 -39.37
N LEU A 5 23.28 -4.64 -39.67
CA LEU A 5 22.26 -5.59 -40.08
C LEU A 5 20.78 -5.18 -40.34
N PRO A 6 20.14 -5.92 -41.27
CA PRO A 6 18.75 -5.78 -41.68
C PRO A 6 17.78 -6.54 -40.75
N HIS A 7 16.49 -6.20 -40.87
CA HIS A 7 15.33 -7.07 -40.73
C HIS A 7 15.54 -8.40 -39.97
N VAL A 8 15.35 -8.37 -38.65
CA VAL A 8 15.05 -9.59 -37.88
C VAL A 8 13.55 -9.60 -37.65
N ALA A 9 12.85 -10.35 -38.50
CA ALA A 9 11.57 -10.94 -38.14
C ALA A 9 11.77 -11.65 -36.80
N ASN A 10 10.99 -11.26 -35.80
CA ASN A 10 11.10 -11.80 -34.45
C ASN A 10 10.56 -13.24 -34.46
N ILE A 11 11.44 -14.20 -34.73
CA ILE A 11 11.23 -15.65 -34.63
C ILE A 11 11.35 -16.04 -33.15
N PHE A 12 10.39 -15.60 -32.33
CA PHE A 12 10.05 -16.23 -31.06
C PHE A 12 8.58 -15.90 -30.83
N GLY A 13 7.69 -16.87 -31.02
CA GLY A 13 6.31 -16.71 -30.58
C GLY A 13 6.35 -16.37 -29.09
N HIS A 14 5.88 -15.18 -28.71
CA HIS A 14 5.77 -14.80 -27.31
C HIS A 14 5.00 -15.91 -26.59
N VAL A 15 5.68 -16.66 -25.71
CA VAL A 15 5.08 -17.76 -24.95
C VAL A 15 4.26 -17.13 -23.83
N THR A 16 3.04 -16.70 -24.15
CA THR A 16 2.11 -16.20 -23.16
C THR A 16 1.70 -17.30 -22.19
N THR A 17 1.31 -16.93 -20.97
CA THR A 17 0.70 -17.87 -20.02
C THR A 17 -0.45 -18.64 -20.67
N HIS A 18 -0.42 -19.97 -20.59
CA HIS A 18 -1.40 -20.84 -21.24
C HIS A 18 -1.80 -22.04 -20.37
N VAL A 19 -2.85 -22.75 -20.80
CA VAL A 19 -3.34 -23.98 -20.15
C VAL A 19 -3.40 -25.08 -21.20
N ASN A 20 -2.74 -26.21 -20.94
CA ASN A 20 -2.75 -27.34 -21.87
C ASN A 20 -4.07 -28.12 -21.83
N CYS A 21 -4.57 -28.50 -23.01
CA CYS A 21 -5.72 -29.39 -23.16
C CYS A 21 -5.37 -30.85 -22.82
N ALA A 22 -6.39 -31.61 -22.44
CA ALA A 22 -6.27 -33.05 -22.28
C ALA A 22 -6.09 -33.69 -23.66
N LYS A 23 -4.94 -34.36 -23.86
CA LYS A 23 -4.63 -35.05 -25.12
C LYS A 23 -5.25 -36.45 -25.14
N ARG A 24 -5.70 -36.87 -26.31
CA ARG A 24 -6.14 -38.23 -26.60
C ARG A 24 -5.28 -38.82 -27.72
N THR A 25 -5.05 -40.13 -27.65
CA THR A 25 -4.45 -40.91 -28.74
C THR A 25 -5.50 -41.22 -29.81
N ASP A 26 -5.06 -41.70 -30.97
CA ASP A 26 -5.95 -42.12 -32.07
C ASP A 26 -6.92 -43.23 -31.66
N LYS A 27 -6.57 -44.00 -30.63
CA LYS A 27 -7.43 -45.02 -30.00
C LYS A 27 -8.36 -44.46 -28.92
N ASN A 28 -8.53 -43.14 -28.87
CA ASN A 28 -9.37 -42.40 -27.91
C ASN A 28 -8.96 -42.56 -26.42
N VAL A 29 -7.73 -43.03 -26.15
CA VAL A 29 -7.18 -43.18 -24.78
C VAL A 29 -6.52 -41.88 -24.33
N THR A 30 -6.74 -41.47 -23.08
CA THR A 30 -6.16 -40.25 -22.50
C THR A 30 -4.65 -40.39 -22.28
N VAL A 31 -3.89 -39.38 -22.73
CA VAL A 31 -2.45 -39.33 -22.53
C VAL A 31 -2.14 -38.76 -21.14
N TYR A 32 -1.31 -39.47 -20.36
CA TYR A 32 -0.87 -39.02 -19.05
C TYR A 32 0.46 -38.26 -19.15
N ASP A 33 0.41 -36.99 -19.55
CA ASP A 33 1.58 -36.10 -19.68
C ASP A 33 1.61 -35.00 -18.62
N ARG A 34 0.74 -35.06 -17.61
CA ARG A 34 0.65 -34.04 -16.55
C ARG A 34 1.85 -34.12 -15.60
N ARG A 35 2.47 -32.97 -15.35
CA ARG A 35 3.48 -32.77 -14.30
C ARG A 35 2.94 -31.80 -13.25
N HIS A 36 3.39 -31.99 -12.01
CA HIS A 36 3.01 -31.18 -10.86
C HIS A 36 4.24 -30.59 -10.22
N ALA A 37 4.13 -29.37 -9.71
CA ALA A 37 5.24 -28.69 -9.07
C ALA A 37 5.42 -29.17 -7.63
N CYS A 38 6.68 -29.42 -7.24
CA CYS A 38 7.00 -29.68 -5.84
C CYS A 38 6.97 -28.39 -5.04
N LEU A 39 6.30 -28.42 -3.90
CA LEU A 39 6.24 -27.30 -2.96
C LEU A 39 7.62 -26.88 -2.43
N PHE A 40 8.53 -27.83 -2.25
CA PHE A 40 9.78 -27.60 -1.52
C PHE A 40 10.96 -27.25 -2.44
N CYS A 41 11.04 -27.87 -3.63
CA CYS A 41 12.14 -27.65 -4.56
C CYS A 41 11.71 -27.04 -5.91
N GLY A 42 10.41 -26.84 -6.13
CA GLY A 42 9.89 -26.31 -7.40
C GLY A 42 9.94 -27.28 -8.59
N GLU A 43 10.59 -28.45 -8.46
CA GLU A 43 10.75 -29.41 -9.55
C GLU A 43 9.40 -29.95 -10.05
N LEU A 44 9.18 -29.92 -11.36
CA LEU A 44 7.99 -30.50 -12.00
C LEU A 44 8.13 -32.03 -12.09
N SER A 45 7.21 -32.79 -11.47
CA SER A 45 7.23 -34.25 -11.48
C SER A 45 5.90 -34.86 -11.92
N SER A 46 5.95 -35.89 -12.76
CA SER A 46 4.78 -36.71 -13.11
C SER A 46 4.34 -37.66 -11.99
N LYS A 47 5.23 -37.93 -11.01
CA LYS A 47 4.99 -38.80 -9.85
C LYS A 47 5.24 -38.04 -8.54
N ILE A 48 4.57 -36.90 -8.41
CA ILE A 48 4.80 -35.93 -7.34
C ILE A 48 4.71 -36.49 -5.91
N ALA A 49 3.76 -37.40 -5.64
CA ALA A 49 3.63 -38.04 -4.34
C ALA A 49 4.90 -38.84 -3.98
N ARG A 50 5.46 -39.59 -4.95
CA ARG A 50 6.71 -40.35 -4.75
C ARG A 50 7.87 -39.38 -4.51
N HIS A 51 7.99 -38.35 -5.34
CA HIS A 51 9.02 -37.32 -5.21
C HIS A 51 9.01 -36.68 -3.82
N ILE A 52 7.86 -36.17 -3.35
CA ILE A 52 7.73 -35.53 -2.04
C ILE A 52 8.11 -36.49 -0.91
N THR A 53 7.60 -37.73 -0.93
CA THR A 53 7.87 -38.70 0.15
C THR A 53 9.30 -39.24 0.19
N THR A 54 10.09 -39.06 -0.87
CA THR A 54 11.46 -39.57 -0.97
C THR A 54 12.50 -38.47 -0.78
N LYS A 55 12.37 -37.35 -1.50
CA LYS A 55 13.31 -36.22 -1.42
C LYS A 55 13.03 -35.29 -0.23
N HIS A 56 11.80 -35.22 0.25
CA HIS A 56 11.35 -34.25 1.26
C HIS A 56 10.72 -34.92 2.49
N LYS A 57 11.22 -36.10 2.87
CA LYS A 57 10.67 -36.89 3.99
C LYS A 57 10.76 -36.17 5.36
N GLU A 58 11.71 -35.26 5.51
CA GLU A 58 12.03 -34.56 6.76
C GLU A 58 11.20 -33.28 6.95
N GLU A 59 10.49 -32.84 5.90
CA GLU A 59 9.64 -31.68 5.97
C GLU A 59 8.42 -31.93 6.87
N LYS A 60 8.12 -30.98 7.76
CA LYS A 60 7.05 -31.12 8.76
C LYS A 60 5.71 -31.46 8.13
N GLU A 61 5.39 -30.81 7.01
CA GLU A 61 4.12 -31.01 6.30
C GLU A 61 4.04 -32.41 5.64
N VAL A 62 5.18 -33.00 5.28
CA VAL A 62 5.28 -34.36 4.72
C VAL A 62 5.21 -35.41 5.81
N ALA A 63 5.84 -35.14 6.96
CA ALA A 63 5.81 -36.01 8.14
C ALA A 63 4.39 -36.28 8.64
N VAL A 64 3.44 -35.37 8.43
CA VAL A 64 2.01 -35.60 8.74
C VAL A 64 1.41 -36.74 7.90
N ALA A 65 1.85 -36.92 6.65
CA ALA A 65 1.29 -37.91 5.73
C ALA A 65 1.90 -39.32 5.87
N LEU A 66 3.13 -39.42 6.40
CA LEU A 66 3.90 -40.67 6.43
C LEU A 66 3.35 -41.75 7.39
N PRO A 67 2.82 -41.42 8.58
CA PRO A 67 2.26 -42.39 9.52
C PRO A 67 1.04 -43.14 8.97
N PHE A 68 0.28 -42.51 8.07
CA PHE A 68 -0.88 -43.15 7.46
C PHE A 68 -0.45 -44.28 6.52
N ARG A 69 -1.23 -45.38 6.51
CA ARG A 69 -0.97 -46.53 5.64
C ARG A 69 -0.97 -46.11 4.16
N LYS A 70 -0.12 -46.75 3.35
CA LYS A 70 -0.11 -46.53 1.89
C LYS A 70 -1.52 -46.76 1.33
N LYS A 71 -1.94 -45.90 0.40
CA LYS A 71 -3.27 -45.88 -0.24
C LYS A 71 -4.46 -45.50 0.65
N SER A 72 -4.28 -45.20 1.94
CA SER A 72 -5.37 -44.71 2.80
C SER A 72 -5.93 -43.37 2.31
N LYS A 73 -7.18 -43.06 2.69
CA LYS A 73 -7.86 -41.83 2.28
C LYS A 73 -7.17 -40.60 2.88
N GLU A 74 -6.75 -40.70 4.13
CA GLU A 74 -6.05 -39.67 4.90
C GLU A 74 -4.71 -39.34 4.25
N ARG A 75 -3.91 -40.38 3.92
CA ARG A 75 -2.63 -40.19 3.23
C ARG A 75 -2.80 -39.52 1.87
N LYS A 76 -3.80 -39.95 1.09
CA LYS A 76 -4.12 -39.33 -0.21
C LYS A 76 -4.53 -37.87 -0.06
N LYS A 77 -5.29 -37.54 0.98
CA LYS A 77 -5.73 -36.17 1.29
C LYS A 77 -4.55 -35.26 1.57
N GLU A 78 -3.64 -35.65 2.47
CA GLU A 78 -2.46 -34.83 2.82
C GLU A 78 -1.51 -34.65 1.64
N LEU A 79 -1.23 -35.72 0.89
CA LEU A 79 -0.40 -35.62 -0.32
C LEU A 79 -1.06 -34.77 -1.42
N THR A 80 -2.40 -34.78 -1.50
CA THR A 80 -3.14 -33.90 -2.43
C THR A 80 -3.02 -32.44 -2.02
N ARG A 81 -3.06 -32.14 -0.72
CA ARG A 81 -2.84 -30.79 -0.19
C ARG A 81 -1.47 -30.25 -0.57
N LEU A 82 -0.42 -31.04 -0.35
CA LEU A 82 0.96 -30.68 -0.70
C LEU A 82 1.12 -30.45 -2.21
N ARG A 83 0.55 -31.34 -3.03
CA ARG A 83 0.55 -31.20 -4.49
C ARG A 83 -0.13 -29.90 -4.93
N LEU A 84 -1.34 -29.63 -4.45
CA LEU A 84 -2.10 -28.43 -4.84
C LEU A 84 -1.40 -27.14 -4.39
N LYS A 85 -0.75 -27.16 -3.21
CA LYS A 85 0.05 -26.03 -2.72
C LYS A 85 1.27 -25.79 -3.62
N GLY A 86 2.00 -26.84 -4.00
CA GLY A 86 3.10 -26.74 -4.97
C GLY A 86 2.66 -26.21 -6.33
N ASP A 87 1.58 -26.77 -6.90
CA ASP A 87 0.98 -26.30 -8.16
C ASP A 87 0.55 -24.82 -8.06
N TYR A 88 0.01 -24.39 -6.92
CA TYR A 88 -0.37 -23.00 -6.68
C TYR A 88 0.82 -22.05 -6.70
N HIS A 89 1.93 -22.39 -6.02
CA HIS A 89 3.15 -21.57 -6.03
C HIS A 89 3.74 -21.45 -7.44
N HIS A 90 3.79 -22.55 -8.20
CA HIS A 90 4.20 -22.55 -9.60
C HIS A 90 3.31 -21.64 -10.46
N ASN A 91 2.00 -21.76 -10.32
CA ASN A 91 1.05 -20.91 -11.06
C ASN A 91 1.19 -19.44 -10.68
N MET A 92 1.47 -19.13 -9.41
CA MET A 92 1.70 -17.76 -8.96
C MET A 92 2.89 -17.13 -9.68
N ASN A 93 4.02 -17.84 -9.69
CA ASN A 93 5.23 -17.42 -10.41
C ASN A 93 4.98 -17.31 -11.92
N THR A 94 4.22 -18.24 -12.50
CA THR A 94 3.85 -18.21 -13.93
C THR A 94 3.01 -16.97 -14.26
N LEU A 95 2.08 -16.59 -13.39
CA LEU A 95 1.26 -15.37 -13.53
C LEU A 95 2.07 -14.09 -13.32
N GLU A 96 3.05 -14.10 -12.41
CA GLU A 96 3.98 -12.98 -12.17
C GLU A 96 4.88 -12.72 -13.37
N ILE A 97 5.44 -13.78 -13.94
CA ILE A 97 6.31 -13.69 -15.11
C ILE A 97 5.49 -13.40 -16.38
N GLY A 98 4.25 -13.90 -16.44
CA GLY A 98 3.38 -13.77 -17.62
C GLY A 98 3.66 -14.80 -18.72
N GLU A 99 4.50 -15.79 -18.43
CA GLU A 99 4.94 -16.83 -19.37
C GLU A 99 4.90 -18.22 -18.71
N GLY A 100 4.53 -19.25 -19.49
CA GLY A 100 4.54 -20.66 -19.06
C GLY A 100 3.17 -21.34 -18.95
N GLU A 101 3.18 -22.61 -18.55
CA GLU A 101 1.97 -23.44 -18.38
C GLU A 101 1.40 -23.32 -16.96
N LEU A 102 0.11 -22.99 -16.86
CA LEU A 102 -0.64 -23.12 -15.62
C LEU A 102 -1.06 -24.59 -15.37
N VAL A 103 -0.74 -25.08 -14.19
CA VAL A 103 -1.16 -26.40 -13.71
C VAL A 103 -2.56 -26.30 -13.11
N VAL A 104 -3.55 -26.76 -13.87
CA VAL A 104 -4.97 -26.74 -13.47
C VAL A 104 -5.44 -28.11 -12.97
N VAL A 105 -6.41 -28.13 -12.05
CA VAL A 105 -6.95 -29.37 -11.46
C VAL A 105 -7.56 -30.26 -12.55
N ARG A 106 -8.35 -29.66 -13.43
CA ARG A 106 -8.98 -30.35 -14.57
C ARG A 106 -8.61 -29.63 -15.86
N ARG A 107 -7.83 -30.32 -16.70
CA ARG A 107 -7.49 -29.82 -18.04
C ARG A 107 -8.76 -29.75 -18.91
N PRO A 108 -8.87 -28.73 -19.76
CA PRO A 108 -9.95 -28.58 -20.73
C PRO A 108 -9.89 -29.68 -21.80
N GLY A 109 -11.01 -29.94 -22.48
CA GLY A 109 -11.02 -30.79 -23.69
C GLY A 109 -10.32 -30.10 -24.87
N GLN A 110 -9.88 -30.88 -25.87
CA GLN A 110 -9.22 -30.35 -27.08
C GLN A 110 -10.13 -29.41 -27.89
N ASP A 111 -11.44 -29.62 -27.81
CA ASP A 111 -12.50 -28.86 -28.45
C ASP A 111 -12.82 -27.52 -27.76
N VAL A 112 -12.26 -27.27 -26.57
CA VAL A 112 -12.61 -26.11 -25.77
C VAL A 112 -11.48 -25.08 -25.76
N CYS A 113 -11.68 -23.97 -26.46
CA CYS A 113 -10.84 -22.78 -26.30
C CYS A 113 -10.93 -22.27 -24.86
N CYS A 114 -9.79 -22.06 -24.20
CA CYS A 114 -9.76 -21.39 -22.90
C CYS A 114 -8.43 -20.68 -22.69
N ASN A 115 -8.52 -19.53 -22.06
CA ASN A 115 -7.38 -18.70 -21.73
C ASN A 115 -6.93 -18.97 -20.29
N ALA A 116 -5.68 -18.63 -19.97
CA ALA A 116 -5.16 -18.72 -18.60
C ALA A 116 -6.05 -17.99 -17.58
N GLU A 117 -6.61 -16.85 -17.96
CA GLU A 117 -7.49 -16.03 -17.12
C GLU A 117 -8.83 -16.68 -16.76
N ASP A 118 -9.25 -17.70 -17.52
CA ASP A 118 -10.46 -18.47 -17.22
C ASP A 118 -10.28 -19.38 -16.01
N PHE A 119 -9.08 -19.48 -15.45
CA PHE A 119 -8.77 -20.33 -14.32
C PHE A 119 -8.43 -19.50 -13.09
N LEU A 120 -9.08 -19.81 -11.97
CA LEU A 120 -8.90 -19.14 -10.69
C LEU A 120 -8.70 -20.17 -9.57
N PRO A 121 -7.90 -19.86 -8.52
CA PRO A 121 -7.69 -20.79 -7.42
C PRO A 121 -8.89 -20.83 -6.46
N CYS A 122 -9.08 -22.00 -5.86
CA CYS A 122 -10.01 -22.17 -4.75
C CYS A 122 -9.39 -21.66 -3.43
N GLU A 123 -10.14 -20.88 -2.65
CA GLU A 123 -9.67 -20.39 -1.33
C GLU A 123 -9.34 -21.52 -0.32
N PHE A 124 -9.94 -22.70 -0.47
CA PHE A 124 -9.75 -23.80 0.48
C PHE A 124 -8.62 -24.77 0.08
N CYS A 125 -8.55 -25.13 -1.20
CA CYS A 125 -7.60 -26.15 -1.66
C CYS A 125 -6.46 -25.59 -2.52
N LEU A 126 -6.52 -24.31 -2.90
CA LEU A 126 -5.58 -23.61 -3.79
C LEU A 126 -5.49 -24.15 -5.23
N GLY A 127 -6.26 -25.20 -5.56
CA GLY A 127 -6.33 -25.73 -6.91
C GLY A 127 -6.96 -24.76 -7.90
N PHE A 128 -6.31 -24.58 -9.05
CA PHE A 128 -6.81 -23.76 -10.16
C PHE A 128 -7.92 -24.48 -10.94
N MET A 129 -9.05 -23.79 -11.09
CA MET A 129 -10.30 -24.32 -11.61
C MET A 129 -10.92 -23.33 -12.58
N ARG A 130 -11.73 -23.81 -13.53
CA ARG A 130 -12.48 -22.90 -14.42
C ARG A 130 -13.36 -21.97 -13.58
N ARG A 131 -13.25 -20.67 -13.83
CA ARG A 131 -13.94 -19.55 -13.15
C ARG A 131 -15.45 -19.76 -13.07
N ARG A 132 -16.05 -20.36 -14.11
CA ARG A 132 -17.50 -20.64 -14.17
C ARG A 132 -17.95 -21.78 -13.25
N ASP A 133 -17.04 -22.71 -12.94
CA ASP A 133 -17.30 -23.94 -12.17
C ASP A 133 -16.75 -23.87 -10.73
N LEU A 134 -15.97 -22.83 -10.40
CA LEU A 134 -15.30 -22.68 -9.11
C LEU A 134 -16.28 -22.67 -7.92
N TRP A 135 -17.44 -22.04 -8.06
CA TRP A 135 -18.47 -22.00 -7.01
C TRP A 135 -19.02 -23.40 -6.69
N LYS A 136 -19.24 -24.25 -7.71
CA LYS A 136 -19.68 -25.64 -7.53
C LYS A 136 -18.64 -26.45 -6.79
N HIS A 137 -17.36 -26.24 -7.11
CA HIS A 137 -16.28 -26.90 -6.39
C HIS A 137 -16.21 -26.49 -4.93
N GLN A 138 -16.31 -25.20 -4.61
CA GLN A 138 -16.23 -24.73 -3.23
C GLN A 138 -17.32 -25.34 -2.33
N LEU A 139 -18.50 -25.60 -2.88
CA LEU A 139 -19.58 -26.30 -2.17
C LEU A 139 -19.18 -27.73 -1.76
N ALA A 140 -18.47 -28.45 -2.63
CA ALA A 140 -18.06 -29.84 -2.43
C ALA A 140 -16.57 -30.00 -2.09
N CYS A 141 -15.88 -28.92 -1.69
CA CYS A 141 -14.44 -28.94 -1.50
C CYS A 141 -14.06 -29.72 -0.23
N GLU A 142 -13.30 -30.82 -0.38
CA GLU A 142 -12.87 -31.68 0.74
C GLU A 142 -11.95 -30.97 1.76
N PHE A 143 -11.40 -29.82 1.39
CA PHE A 143 -10.51 -29.00 2.22
C PHE A 143 -11.24 -27.83 2.89
N LYS A 144 -12.56 -27.66 2.66
CA LYS A 144 -13.37 -26.66 3.34
C LYS A 144 -13.58 -27.07 4.81
N SER A 145 -13.22 -26.20 5.75
CA SER A 145 -13.50 -26.43 7.18
C SER A 145 -15.00 -26.42 7.46
N LYS A 146 -15.47 -27.33 8.32
CA LYS A 146 -16.86 -27.40 8.77
C LYS A 146 -17.28 -26.16 9.59
N THR A 147 -16.35 -25.44 10.20
CA THR A 147 -16.62 -24.22 11.00
C THR A 147 -16.87 -22.96 10.15
N LEU A 148 -16.52 -22.96 8.87
CA LEU A 148 -16.73 -21.82 7.95
C LEU A 148 -18.01 -21.99 7.11
N ALA A 149 -18.98 -22.76 7.61
CA ALA A 149 -20.14 -23.22 6.86
C ALA A 149 -21.18 -22.13 6.56
N GLU A 150 -21.07 -20.92 7.12
CA GLU A 150 -22.23 -20.03 7.14
C GLU A 150 -22.54 -19.31 5.83
N HIS A 151 -21.59 -18.98 4.96
CA HIS A 151 -21.95 -18.31 3.69
C HIS A 151 -21.22 -18.91 2.49
N SER A 152 -21.85 -19.88 1.83
CA SER A 152 -21.51 -20.18 0.43
C SER A 152 -21.87 -18.95 -0.41
N GLY A 153 -20.86 -18.15 -0.71
CA GLY A 153 -21.05 -16.88 -1.40
C GLY A 153 -21.65 -17.07 -2.79
N LYS A 154 -22.45 -16.10 -3.25
CA LYS A 154 -22.92 -16.04 -4.65
C LYS A 154 -21.73 -16.18 -5.61
N LYS A 155 -21.96 -16.69 -6.83
CA LYS A 155 -20.92 -16.88 -7.88
C LYS A 155 -19.93 -15.71 -8.02
N GLN A 156 -20.42 -14.48 -7.93
CA GLN A 156 -19.61 -13.26 -8.01
C GLN A 156 -18.66 -13.08 -6.81
N GLN A 157 -19.12 -13.40 -5.60
CA GLN A 157 -18.32 -13.32 -4.38
C GLN A 157 -17.17 -14.34 -4.40
N VAL A 158 -17.45 -15.57 -4.84
CA VAL A 158 -16.44 -16.62 -5.01
C VAL A 158 -15.34 -16.16 -5.97
N GLN A 159 -15.72 -15.58 -7.11
CA GLN A 159 -14.76 -15.09 -8.10
C GLN A 159 -13.95 -13.89 -7.58
N ARG A 160 -14.56 -12.96 -6.83
CA ARG A 160 -13.83 -11.85 -6.20
C ARG A 160 -12.75 -12.35 -5.25
N LYS A 161 -13.10 -13.25 -4.33
CA LYS A 161 -12.13 -13.84 -3.41
C LYS A 161 -11.00 -14.55 -4.15
N ALA A 162 -11.34 -15.36 -5.15
CA ALA A 162 -10.36 -16.09 -5.93
C ALA A 162 -9.40 -15.17 -6.71
N LYS A 163 -9.90 -14.05 -7.26
CA LYS A 163 -9.06 -13.02 -7.88
C LYS A 163 -8.14 -12.35 -6.86
N SER A 164 -8.60 -12.13 -5.63
CA SER A 164 -7.77 -11.56 -4.56
C SER A 164 -6.56 -12.43 -4.22
N LEU A 165 -6.70 -13.77 -4.29
CA LEU A 165 -5.60 -14.70 -4.00
C LEU A 165 -4.43 -14.62 -4.99
N ILE A 166 -4.71 -14.23 -6.24
CA ILE A 166 -3.71 -14.09 -7.31
C ILE A 166 -3.41 -12.63 -7.63
N ALA A 167 -4.00 -11.69 -6.89
CA ALA A 167 -3.91 -10.28 -7.23
C ALA A 167 -2.46 -9.80 -7.14
N SER A 168 -1.71 -10.19 -6.11
CA SER A 168 -0.29 -9.83 -5.98
C SER A 168 0.56 -10.33 -7.14
N ALA A 169 0.25 -11.52 -7.66
CA ALA A 169 0.98 -12.09 -8.79
C ALA A 169 0.71 -11.33 -10.09
N ILE A 170 -0.56 -11.05 -10.36
CA ILE A 170 -0.96 -10.32 -11.56
C ILE A 170 -0.49 -8.86 -11.51
N THR A 171 -0.51 -8.24 -10.33
CA THR A 171 -0.12 -6.85 -10.16
C THR A 171 1.37 -6.70 -9.87
N GLY A 172 2.11 -7.74 -9.50
CA GLY A 172 3.47 -7.60 -8.97
C GLY A 172 3.57 -6.64 -7.78
N SER A 173 2.45 -6.34 -7.12
CA SER A 173 2.37 -5.40 -6.00
C SER A 173 2.06 -6.13 -4.71
N ASN A 174 2.88 -5.92 -3.69
CA ASN A 174 2.66 -6.48 -2.35
C ASN A 174 1.64 -5.66 -1.54
N ASN A 175 1.08 -4.59 -2.10
CA ASN A 175 0.10 -3.75 -1.41
C ASN A 175 -1.30 -4.37 -1.50
N GLU A 176 -1.73 -5.01 -0.41
CA GLU A 176 -3.03 -5.71 -0.31
C GLU A 176 -4.24 -4.79 -0.63
N ARG A 177 -4.17 -3.52 -0.22
CA ARG A 177 -5.24 -2.55 -0.51
C ARG A 177 -5.29 -2.20 -2.00
N LEU A 178 -4.14 -2.00 -2.63
CA LEU A 178 -4.07 -1.79 -4.08
C LEU A 178 -4.60 -3.01 -4.84
N ASN A 179 -4.24 -4.21 -4.39
CA ASN A 179 -4.71 -5.47 -4.95
C ASN A 179 -6.23 -5.65 -4.83
N LYS A 180 -6.83 -5.22 -3.70
CA LYS A 180 -8.29 -5.23 -3.52
C LYS A 180 -8.99 -4.27 -4.49
N ILE A 181 -8.39 -3.11 -4.78
CA ILE A 181 -8.93 -2.13 -5.75
C ILE A 181 -8.80 -2.68 -7.17
N ILE A 182 -7.61 -3.13 -7.57
CA ILE A 182 -7.36 -3.66 -8.93
C ILE A 182 -8.23 -4.90 -9.20
N SER A 183 -8.41 -5.79 -8.21
CA SER A 183 -9.27 -6.97 -8.36
C SER A 183 -10.77 -6.65 -8.43
N ALA A 184 -11.19 -5.46 -7.98
CA ALA A 184 -12.55 -4.96 -8.09
C ALA A 184 -12.83 -4.27 -9.43
N MET A 185 -11.80 -3.84 -10.17
CA MET A 185 -11.97 -3.21 -11.48
C MET A 185 -12.71 -4.15 -12.45
N LYS A 186 -13.56 -3.55 -13.28
CA LYS A 186 -14.13 -4.26 -14.43
C LYS A 186 -12.97 -4.66 -15.36
N TYR A 187 -13.10 -5.82 -15.99
CA TYR A 187 -12.10 -6.26 -16.96
C TYR A 187 -12.34 -5.52 -18.27
N ASP A 188 -11.47 -4.56 -18.56
CA ASP A 188 -11.43 -3.74 -19.77
C ASP A 188 -9.98 -3.36 -20.13
N SER A 189 -9.80 -2.68 -21.27
CA SER A 189 -8.49 -2.25 -21.76
C SER A 189 -7.73 -1.36 -20.76
N ILE A 190 -8.45 -0.57 -19.97
CA ILE A 190 -7.87 0.29 -18.93
C ILE A 190 -7.34 -0.57 -17.78
N SER A 191 -8.12 -1.56 -17.34
CA SER A 191 -7.72 -2.48 -16.27
C SER A 191 -6.48 -3.29 -16.64
N ASP A 192 -6.28 -3.60 -17.91
CA ASP A 192 -5.10 -4.31 -18.39
C ASP A 192 -3.86 -3.44 -18.43
N ILE A 193 -3.99 -2.17 -18.85
CA ILE A 193 -2.91 -1.19 -18.76
C ILE A 193 -2.48 -1.03 -17.30
N VAL A 194 -3.44 -0.82 -16.39
CA VAL A 194 -3.17 -0.63 -14.95
C VAL A 194 -2.49 -1.86 -14.32
N LYS A 195 -2.90 -3.09 -14.68
CA LYS A 195 -2.27 -4.32 -14.16
C LYS A 195 -0.85 -4.51 -14.68
N LYS A 196 -0.58 -4.14 -15.93
CA LYS A 196 0.75 -4.34 -16.56
C LYS A 196 1.73 -3.24 -16.18
N ASP A 197 1.28 -1.99 -16.08
CA ASP A 197 2.16 -0.84 -15.87
C ASP A 197 2.66 -0.74 -14.41
N LYS A 198 3.96 -0.93 -14.22
CA LYS A 198 4.61 -0.87 -12.90
C LYS A 198 4.52 0.52 -12.26
N LEU A 199 4.68 1.60 -13.03
CA LEU A 199 4.68 2.96 -12.51
C LEU A 199 3.30 3.37 -12.01
N ILE A 200 2.23 2.98 -12.73
CA ILE A 200 0.85 3.21 -12.28
C ILE A 200 0.59 2.50 -10.95
N LYS A 201 1.06 1.26 -10.80
CA LYS A 201 0.90 0.49 -9.56
C LYS A 201 1.71 1.06 -8.41
N ASP A 202 2.96 1.45 -8.65
CA ASP A 202 3.81 2.08 -7.64
C ASP A 202 3.22 3.42 -7.18
N LEU A 203 2.73 4.24 -8.10
CA LEU A 203 2.02 5.49 -7.81
C LEU A 203 0.73 5.23 -7.01
N GLY A 204 -0.08 4.25 -7.41
CA GLY A 204 -1.28 3.83 -6.68
C GLY A 204 -0.96 3.34 -5.27
N GLY A 205 0.11 2.56 -5.11
CA GLY A 205 0.61 2.10 -3.81
C GLY A 205 1.05 3.26 -2.90
N LEU A 206 1.80 4.22 -3.44
CA LEU A 206 2.21 5.44 -2.73
C LEU A 206 1.01 6.29 -2.30
N LEU A 207 0.02 6.42 -3.18
CA LEU A 207 -1.23 7.12 -2.90
C LEU A 207 -1.98 6.49 -1.72
N ILE A 208 -2.14 5.17 -1.75
CA ILE A 208 -2.83 4.42 -0.69
C ILE A 208 -2.06 4.46 0.63
N GLN A 209 -0.72 4.40 0.60
CA GLN A 209 0.12 4.47 1.80
C GLN A 209 0.04 5.84 2.47
N LYS A 210 -0.12 6.90 1.67
CA LYS A 210 -0.27 8.26 2.15
C LYS A 210 -1.67 8.52 2.70
N CYS A 211 -2.72 7.89 2.19
CA CYS A 211 -4.07 7.99 2.75
C CYS A 211 -4.18 7.30 4.13
N LYS A 212 -4.08 8.07 5.23
CA LYS A 212 -4.32 7.61 6.60
C LYS A 212 -5.80 7.73 7.00
N LYS A 213 -6.68 6.85 6.48
CA LYS A 213 -7.73 6.12 7.23
C LYS A 213 -8.63 5.30 6.30
N SER A 214 -9.31 4.37 6.95
CA SER A 214 -9.91 3.14 6.47
C SER A 214 -11.08 3.33 5.49
N LEU A 215 -11.03 2.65 4.35
CA LEU A 215 -12.23 2.21 3.64
C LEU A 215 -12.87 1.10 4.49
N ILE A 216 -13.60 1.51 5.53
CA ILE A 216 -14.68 0.70 6.12
C ILE A 216 -15.91 0.91 5.22
N ASP A 217 -16.65 -0.16 5.07
CA ASP A 217 -17.65 -0.42 4.05
C ASP A 217 -18.69 0.71 3.86
N GLY A 218 -18.92 1.08 2.59
CA GLY A 218 -20.28 1.17 2.06
C GLY A 218 -21.19 2.33 2.45
N GLU A 219 -20.69 3.50 2.85
CA GLU A 219 -21.53 4.70 2.92
C GLU A 219 -21.01 5.79 1.95
N GLU A 220 -21.93 6.35 1.17
CA GLU A 220 -21.75 7.53 0.30
C GLU A 220 -21.50 8.79 1.17
N GLY A 221 -20.42 8.77 1.95
CA GLY A 221 -19.91 9.89 2.72
C GLY A 221 -18.76 10.57 1.99
N GLN A 222 -18.70 11.90 2.08
CA GLN A 222 -17.73 12.79 1.44
C GLN A 222 -16.32 12.19 1.28
N LEU A 223 -15.76 12.36 0.07
CA LEU A 223 -14.36 12.07 -0.25
C LEU A 223 -13.42 12.88 0.66
N GLU A 224 -13.10 12.34 1.83
CA GLU A 224 -12.06 12.91 2.69
C GLU A 224 -10.69 12.66 2.04
N VAL A 225 -10.04 13.74 1.61
CA VAL A 225 -8.72 13.67 0.98
C VAL A 225 -7.69 13.36 2.06
N GLY A 226 -7.23 12.10 2.14
CA GLY A 226 -6.38 11.61 3.24
C GLY A 226 -5.08 12.39 3.48
N ILE A 227 -4.46 12.95 2.42
CA ILE A 227 -3.42 13.99 2.54
C ILE A 227 -3.72 15.09 1.52
N PRO A 228 -4.37 16.17 1.93
CA PRO A 228 -4.73 17.27 1.02
C PRO A 228 -3.55 17.88 0.26
N SER A 229 -2.40 18.01 0.92
CA SER A 229 -1.18 18.57 0.30
C SER A 229 -0.59 17.68 -0.78
N LEU A 230 -0.83 16.37 -0.72
CA LEU A 230 -0.39 15.42 -1.76
C LEU A 230 -1.28 15.52 -2.98
N ALA A 231 -2.60 15.58 -2.79
CA ALA A 231 -3.55 15.69 -3.89
C ALA A 231 -3.28 16.94 -4.75
N LEU A 232 -2.96 18.07 -4.10
CA LEU A 232 -2.53 19.29 -4.80
C LEU A 232 -1.22 19.08 -5.59
N LYS A 233 -0.21 18.43 -4.99
CA LYS A 233 1.07 18.13 -5.66
C LYS A 233 0.91 17.17 -6.83
N LEU A 234 -0.01 16.22 -6.75
CA LEU A 234 -0.30 15.27 -7.81
C LEU A 234 -1.02 15.91 -8.98
N GLY A 235 -2.02 16.76 -8.71
CA GLY A 235 -2.66 17.56 -9.76
C GLY A 235 -1.63 18.36 -10.56
N TYR A 236 -0.71 19.04 -9.86
CA TYR A 236 0.38 19.77 -10.48
C TYR A 236 1.28 18.87 -11.34
N SER A 237 1.69 17.71 -10.80
CA SER A 237 2.57 16.77 -11.48
C SER A 237 1.91 16.17 -12.73
N LEU A 238 0.63 15.81 -12.65
CA LEU A 238 -0.15 15.27 -13.77
C LEU A 238 -0.33 16.31 -14.89
N SER A 239 -0.60 17.56 -14.53
CA SER A 239 -0.68 18.66 -15.51
C SER A 239 0.66 18.90 -16.22
N LYS A 240 1.78 18.78 -15.50
CA LYS A 240 3.12 18.81 -16.10
C LYS A 240 3.37 17.65 -17.04
N CYS A 241 3.03 16.41 -16.64
CA CYS A 241 3.15 15.24 -17.50
C CYS A 241 2.32 15.40 -18.78
N ALA A 242 1.06 15.83 -18.68
CA ALA A 242 0.20 16.09 -19.84
C ALA A 242 0.82 17.13 -20.78
N THR A 243 1.40 18.21 -20.23
CA THR A 243 2.10 19.23 -21.02
C THR A 243 3.35 18.67 -21.71
N CYS A 244 4.11 17.80 -21.05
CA CYS A 244 5.25 17.10 -21.66
C CYS A 244 4.80 16.16 -22.79
N THR A 245 3.69 15.45 -22.64
CA THR A 245 3.13 14.57 -23.68
C THR A 245 2.64 15.37 -24.89
N VAL A 246 2.01 16.54 -24.67
CA VAL A 246 1.67 17.48 -25.76
C VAL A 246 2.93 17.93 -26.50
N ALA A 247 3.99 18.30 -25.78
CA ALA A 247 5.26 18.68 -26.38
C ALA A 247 5.94 17.53 -27.13
N HIS A 248 5.79 16.30 -26.65
CA HIS A 248 6.29 15.10 -27.31
C HIS A 248 5.55 14.83 -28.63
N GLY A 249 4.21 14.89 -28.64
CA GLY A 249 3.41 14.76 -29.87
C GLY A 249 3.79 15.82 -30.91
N LEU A 250 4.09 17.05 -30.49
CA LEU A 250 4.61 18.11 -31.38
C LEU A 250 5.96 17.77 -32.01
N ARG A 251 6.88 17.15 -31.26
CA ARG A 251 8.21 16.77 -31.77
C ARG A 251 8.13 15.63 -32.78
N ILE A 252 7.24 14.67 -32.54
CA ILE A 252 7.04 13.50 -33.40
C ILE A 252 6.09 13.82 -34.58
N LYS A 253 5.42 14.98 -34.57
CA LYS A 253 4.35 15.36 -35.51
C LYS A 253 3.18 14.39 -35.50
N ASP A 254 2.93 13.74 -34.36
CA ASP A 254 1.78 12.87 -34.15
C ASP A 254 0.61 13.71 -33.59
N GLU A 255 -0.37 13.98 -34.46
CA GLU A 255 -1.54 14.79 -34.10
C GLU A 255 -2.53 14.03 -33.21
N SER A 256 -2.53 12.68 -33.22
CA SER A 256 -3.40 11.88 -32.36
C SER A 256 -2.99 12.00 -30.90
N ILE A 257 -1.71 11.71 -30.60
CA ILE A 257 -1.16 11.83 -29.23
C ILE A 257 -1.29 13.26 -28.72
N ARG A 258 -1.07 14.24 -29.60
CA ARG A 258 -1.20 15.66 -29.27
C ARG A 258 -2.64 16.01 -28.90
N LYS A 259 -3.62 15.57 -29.68
CA LYS A 259 -5.04 15.86 -29.43
C LYS A 259 -5.51 15.19 -28.14
N ASP A 260 -5.14 13.94 -27.91
CA ASP A 260 -5.53 13.20 -26.71
C ASP A 260 -4.92 13.82 -25.44
N ALA A 261 -3.63 14.18 -25.48
CA ALA A 261 -2.96 14.82 -24.36
C ALA A 261 -3.51 16.23 -24.07
N LYS A 262 -3.92 16.98 -25.11
CA LYS A 262 -4.62 18.27 -24.94
C LYS A 262 -5.99 18.08 -24.30
N ASN A 263 -6.79 17.14 -24.80
CA ASN A 263 -8.12 16.85 -24.26
C ASN A 263 -8.02 16.44 -22.79
N PHE A 264 -7.07 15.56 -22.45
CA PHE A 264 -6.81 15.16 -21.06
C PHE A 264 -6.41 16.34 -20.19
N LYS A 265 -5.52 17.22 -20.68
CA LYS A 265 -5.11 18.42 -19.94
C LYS A 265 -6.30 19.33 -19.65
N THR A 266 -7.15 19.59 -20.64
CA THR A 266 -8.37 20.41 -20.48
C THR A 266 -9.33 19.78 -19.47
N LEU A 267 -9.57 18.47 -19.56
CA LEU A 267 -10.42 17.74 -18.63
C LEU A 267 -9.88 17.81 -17.19
N MET A 268 -8.57 17.63 -17.02
CA MET A 268 -7.90 17.75 -15.73
C MET A 268 -8.03 19.16 -15.16
N GLU A 269 -7.77 20.20 -15.96
CA GLU A 269 -7.90 21.59 -15.49
C GLU A 269 -9.35 21.94 -15.10
N SER A 270 -10.35 21.45 -15.85
CA SER A 270 -11.76 21.72 -15.55
C SER A 270 -12.30 20.96 -14.34
N GLU A 271 -11.91 19.70 -14.14
CA GLU A 271 -12.53 18.85 -13.13
C GLU A 271 -11.72 18.73 -11.84
N TRP A 272 -10.40 18.84 -11.91
CA TRP A 272 -9.52 18.61 -10.76
C TRP A 272 -9.65 19.71 -9.69
N GLU A 273 -9.91 20.94 -10.12
CA GLU A 273 -10.08 22.08 -9.23
C GLU A 273 -11.27 21.86 -8.28
N TYR A 274 -12.44 21.60 -8.85
CA TYR A 274 -13.68 21.41 -8.09
C TYR A 274 -13.70 20.08 -7.32
N ARG A 275 -13.31 18.97 -7.95
CA ARG A 275 -13.45 17.62 -7.34
C ARG A 275 -12.39 17.31 -6.28
N VAL A 276 -11.21 17.92 -6.37
CA VAL A 276 -10.06 17.51 -5.53
C VAL A 276 -9.42 18.69 -4.82
N SER A 277 -9.12 19.78 -5.54
CA SER A 277 -8.34 20.89 -4.97
C SER A 277 -9.14 21.68 -3.94
N HIS A 278 -10.42 21.96 -4.22
CA HIS A 278 -11.32 22.64 -3.29
C HIS A 278 -11.46 21.89 -1.96
N HIS A 279 -11.79 20.60 -2.01
CA HIS A 279 -11.90 19.75 -0.82
C HIS A 279 -10.57 19.66 -0.06
N SER A 280 -9.45 19.52 -0.78
CA SER A 280 -8.12 19.49 -0.17
C SER A 280 -7.80 20.80 0.58
N LEU A 281 -8.05 21.95 -0.03
CA LEU A 281 -7.80 23.25 0.60
C LEU A 281 -8.70 23.48 1.82
N ALA A 282 -9.97 23.09 1.73
CA ALA A 282 -10.91 23.16 2.85
C ALA A 282 -10.44 22.32 4.04
N THR A 283 -10.04 21.07 3.80
CA THR A 283 -9.49 20.19 4.85
C THR A 283 -8.19 20.74 5.46
N LEU A 284 -7.28 21.33 4.64
CA LEU A 284 -6.06 21.97 5.18
C LEU A 284 -6.38 23.17 6.07
N HIS A 285 -7.37 23.96 5.67
CA HIS A 285 -7.81 25.10 6.44
C HIS A 285 -8.38 24.66 7.80
N GLU A 286 -9.25 23.64 7.78
CA GLU A 286 -9.82 23.04 8.98
C GLU A 286 -8.73 22.45 9.91
N TRP A 287 -7.75 21.73 9.37
CA TRP A 287 -6.65 21.17 10.16
C TRP A 287 -5.78 22.25 10.79
N ARG A 288 -5.56 23.36 10.09
CA ARG A 288 -4.82 24.51 10.62
C ARG A 288 -5.61 25.17 11.75
N PHE A 289 -6.92 25.25 11.62
CA PHE A 289 -7.81 25.83 12.62
C PHE A 289 -7.92 24.94 13.88
N ASN A 290 -8.01 23.62 13.69
CA ASN A 290 -8.17 22.63 14.76
C ASN A 290 -6.85 22.18 15.41
N LYS A 291 -5.73 22.86 15.15
CA LYS A 291 -4.46 22.55 15.79
C LYS A 291 -4.56 22.85 17.29
N VAL A 292 -4.78 21.81 18.09
CA VAL A 292 -4.88 21.88 19.56
C VAL A 292 -3.64 22.57 20.12
N ASN A 293 -3.82 23.79 20.63
CA ASN A 293 -2.79 24.53 21.35
C ASN A 293 -2.87 24.07 22.81
N VAL A 294 -2.18 22.96 23.13
CA VAL A 294 -2.14 22.42 24.50
C VAL A 294 -1.52 23.49 25.40
N PRO A 295 -2.26 24.04 26.38
CA PRO A 295 -1.68 24.98 27.32
C PRO A 295 -0.61 24.25 28.16
N PRO A 296 0.49 24.92 28.54
CA PRO A 296 1.48 24.31 29.43
C PRO A 296 0.82 23.90 30.75
N LEU A 297 1.30 22.81 31.38
CA LEU A 297 0.72 22.32 32.62
C LEU A 297 0.76 23.42 33.69
N ALA A 298 -0.26 23.44 34.55
CA ALA A 298 -0.35 24.43 35.62
C ALA A 298 0.90 24.42 36.54
N GLU A 299 1.48 23.24 36.73
CA GLU A 299 2.72 23.01 37.47
C GLU A 299 3.93 23.70 36.82
N ASP A 300 4.12 23.58 35.51
CA ASP A 300 5.20 24.25 34.79
C ASP A 300 5.10 25.77 34.89
N ILE A 301 3.88 26.31 34.88
CA ILE A 301 3.64 27.74 35.02
C ILE A 301 3.92 28.21 36.45
N ALA A 302 3.62 27.39 37.45
CA ALA A 302 3.95 27.66 38.85
C ALA A 302 5.48 27.64 39.07
N ASN A 303 6.17 26.66 38.49
CA ASN A 303 7.63 26.54 38.53
C ASN A 303 8.33 27.71 37.81
N LEU A 304 7.80 28.12 36.66
CA LEU A 304 8.31 29.30 35.95
C LEU A 304 8.11 30.59 36.76
N ARG A 305 6.95 30.73 37.42
CA ARG A 305 6.66 31.88 38.28
C ARG A 305 7.61 31.95 39.46
N SER A 306 7.80 30.85 40.20
CA SER A 306 8.69 30.80 41.36
C SER A 306 10.14 31.08 40.97
N PHE A 307 10.58 30.58 39.81
CA PHE A 307 11.89 30.88 39.25
C PHE A 307 12.07 32.37 38.94
N VAL A 308 11.11 32.98 38.22
CA VAL A 308 11.18 34.41 37.86
C VAL A 308 11.13 35.28 39.11
N ASP A 309 10.27 34.99 40.08
CA ASP A 309 10.19 35.72 41.35
C ASP A 309 11.52 35.65 42.13
N ARG A 310 12.11 34.46 42.25
CA ARG A 310 13.41 34.26 42.89
C ARG A 310 14.52 35.05 42.19
N ARG A 311 14.57 34.99 40.85
CA ARG A 311 15.62 35.65 40.08
C ARG A 311 15.49 37.18 40.10
N ILE A 312 14.27 37.71 40.12
CA ILE A 312 14.03 39.15 40.33
C ILE A 312 14.59 39.59 41.69
N GLY A 313 14.36 38.82 42.76
CA GLY A 313 14.92 39.10 44.08
C GLY A 313 16.45 39.11 44.08
N GLU A 314 17.06 38.04 43.55
CA GLU A 314 18.52 37.89 43.45
C GLU A 314 19.18 39.03 42.66
N GLU A 315 18.64 39.39 41.49
CA GLU A 315 19.21 40.46 40.67
C GLU A 315 18.96 41.85 41.29
N SER A 316 17.83 42.06 41.97
CA SER A 316 17.54 43.31 42.69
C SER A 316 18.51 43.52 43.86
N ASP A 317 18.78 42.48 44.64
CA ASP A 317 19.74 42.56 45.75
C ASP A 317 21.18 42.71 45.24
N ASN A 318 21.50 42.05 44.12
CA ASN A 318 22.79 42.20 43.47
C ASN A 318 23.02 43.60 42.90
N LEU A 319 21.98 44.29 42.44
CA LEU A 319 22.06 45.70 42.00
C LEU A 319 22.21 46.67 43.18
N LYS A 320 21.71 46.32 44.36
CA LYS A 320 21.90 47.10 45.60
C LYS A 320 23.31 46.92 46.18
N ARG A 321 23.88 45.71 46.10
CA ARG A 321 25.17 45.36 46.73
C ARG A 321 26.40 45.52 45.83
N LYS A 322 26.25 45.42 44.51
CA LYS A 322 27.34 45.57 43.54
C LYS A 322 27.01 46.69 42.55
N SER A 323 28.04 47.38 42.05
CA SER A 323 27.88 48.53 41.14
C SER A 323 26.97 48.23 39.94
N PRO A 324 25.98 49.10 39.64
CA PRO A 324 24.97 48.83 38.62
C PRO A 324 25.59 48.70 37.23
N THR A 325 25.35 47.58 36.56
CA THR A 325 25.83 47.32 35.19
C THR A 325 24.66 47.27 34.22
N LYS A 326 24.79 47.87 33.03
CA LYS A 326 23.75 47.88 31.97
C LYS A 326 23.17 46.48 31.68
N LYS A 327 24.02 45.45 31.67
CA LYS A 327 23.61 44.05 31.46
C LYS A 327 22.64 43.55 32.54
N ARG A 328 22.88 43.89 33.81
CA ARG A 328 22.04 43.46 34.95
C ARG A 328 20.70 44.20 34.97
N TRP A 329 20.72 45.50 34.68
CA TRP A 329 19.49 46.28 34.49
C TRP A 329 18.62 45.75 33.34
N THR A 330 19.24 45.39 32.20
CA THR A 330 18.52 44.82 31.05
C THR A 330 17.93 43.45 31.39
N LEU A 331 18.66 42.63 32.15
CA LEU A 331 18.18 41.33 32.62
C LEU A 331 16.99 41.48 33.58
N LEU A 332 17.09 42.39 34.57
CA LEU A 332 16.01 42.65 35.51
C LEU A 332 14.75 43.18 34.80
N ALA A 333 14.90 44.09 33.84
CA ALA A 333 13.77 44.58 33.05
C ALA A 333 13.08 43.46 32.26
N ARG A 334 13.85 42.52 31.70
CA ARG A 334 13.30 41.34 31.00
C ARG A 334 12.57 40.39 31.95
N LEU A 335 13.10 40.15 33.15
CA LEU A 335 12.46 39.32 34.16
C LEU A 335 11.16 39.95 34.68
N LEU A 336 11.14 41.26 34.92
CA LEU A 336 9.94 42.00 35.30
C LEU A 336 8.88 41.99 34.19
N LEU A 337 9.29 42.16 32.92
CA LEU A 337 8.38 42.03 31.77
C LEU A 337 7.77 40.62 31.70
N ALA A 338 8.58 39.57 31.84
CA ALA A 338 8.10 38.20 31.91
C ALA A 338 7.10 38.01 33.06
N ARG A 339 7.34 38.64 34.22
CA ARG A 339 6.45 38.57 35.38
C ARG A 339 5.10 39.26 35.16
N VAL A 340 5.11 40.43 34.52
CA VAL A 340 3.89 41.18 34.15
C VAL A 340 3.08 40.41 33.11
N LEU A 341 3.74 39.83 32.10
CA LEU A 341 3.09 39.00 31.09
C LEU A 341 2.43 37.75 31.70
N MET A 342 3.05 37.14 32.70
CA MET A 342 2.45 36.03 33.46
C MET A 342 1.24 36.45 34.31
N LEU A 343 1.19 37.71 34.80
CA LEU A 343 0.07 38.25 35.58
C LEU A 343 -1.16 38.57 34.69
N ASN A 344 -0.92 38.99 33.45
CA ASN A 344 -1.95 39.41 32.48
C ASN A 344 -2.67 38.24 31.78
N LYS A 345 -2.74 37.06 32.40
CA LYS A 345 -3.30 35.82 31.80
C LYS A 345 -4.83 35.83 31.58
N ARG A 346 -5.51 36.96 31.77
CA ARG A 346 -6.99 37.05 31.80
C ARG A 346 -7.66 37.97 30.77
N ARG A 347 -6.96 38.52 29.77
CA ARG A 347 -7.65 39.15 28.62
C ARG A 347 -7.18 38.62 27.27
N SER A 348 -8.05 37.78 26.73
CA SER A 348 -8.27 37.37 25.35
C SER A 348 -8.40 38.54 24.36
N ILE A 349 -7.39 39.39 24.24
CA ILE A 349 -7.34 40.41 23.19
C ILE A 349 -5.93 40.37 22.58
N GLN A 350 -5.82 39.64 21.47
CA GLN A 350 -5.01 39.95 20.28
C GLN A 350 -4.56 38.68 19.55
N ALA A 351 -5.44 38.16 18.70
CA ALA A 351 -5.05 37.30 17.58
C ALA A 351 -4.00 37.98 16.65
N ALA A 352 -3.80 39.30 16.78
CA ALA A 352 -2.81 40.07 16.01
C ALA A 352 -1.46 40.36 16.73
N PHE A 353 -1.39 40.36 18.07
CA PHE A 353 -0.13 40.60 18.82
C PHE A 353 0.59 39.30 19.21
N ALA A 354 -0.11 38.17 19.17
CA ALA A 354 0.43 36.86 19.50
C ALA A 354 1.56 36.38 18.57
N GLY A 355 1.75 36.99 17.39
CA GLY A 355 2.82 36.61 16.46
C GLY A 355 4.21 37.15 16.84
N ILE A 356 4.28 38.41 17.27
CA ILE A 356 5.56 39.11 17.48
C ILE A 356 6.07 38.90 18.90
N GLN A 357 5.21 39.02 19.91
CA GLN A 357 5.64 38.87 21.31
C GLN A 357 5.85 37.42 21.75
N ARG A 358 5.13 36.44 21.18
CA ARG A 358 5.33 35.01 21.46
C ARG A 358 6.68 34.52 20.94
N LYS A 359 7.15 35.07 19.80
CA LYS A 359 8.48 34.79 19.25
C LYS A 359 9.58 35.35 20.13
N THR A 360 9.49 36.62 20.54
CA THR A 360 10.46 37.21 21.48
C THR A 360 10.43 36.58 22.88
N CYS A 361 9.26 36.09 23.33
CA CYS A 361 9.14 35.39 24.62
C CYS A 361 9.75 33.99 24.55
N LEU A 362 9.45 33.21 23.50
CA LEU A 362 10.08 31.91 23.27
C LEU A 362 11.58 32.04 22.97
N GLU A 363 12.01 33.09 22.28
CA GLU A 363 13.42 33.40 22.05
C GLU A 363 14.12 33.78 23.36
N SER A 364 13.51 34.61 24.21
CA SER A 364 14.06 34.95 25.53
C SER A 364 14.12 33.74 26.46
N ILE A 365 13.09 32.87 26.46
CA ILE A 365 13.06 31.62 27.22
C ILE A 365 14.09 30.62 26.66
N SER A 366 14.23 30.53 25.33
CA SER A 366 15.24 29.67 24.69
C SER A 366 16.68 30.17 24.93
N GLN A 367 16.89 31.49 25.00
CA GLN A 367 18.19 32.09 25.33
C GLN A 367 18.54 31.86 26.81
N LEU A 368 17.55 31.92 27.71
CA LEU A 368 17.72 31.53 29.12
C LEU A 368 18.02 30.03 29.25
N ARG A 369 17.34 29.17 28.49
CA ARG A 369 17.60 27.72 28.40
C ARG A 369 19.00 27.40 27.88
N ASN A 370 19.43 28.07 26.80
CA ASN A 370 20.74 27.86 26.17
C ASN A 370 21.91 28.48 26.95
N SER A 371 21.63 29.30 27.97
CA SER A 371 22.65 29.86 28.86
C SER A 371 23.12 28.91 29.97
N GLY A 372 22.66 27.65 29.97
CA GLY A 372 23.06 26.61 30.92
C GLY A 372 22.48 26.76 32.33
N GLN A 373 21.63 27.76 32.59
CA GLN A 373 21.10 28.04 33.94
C GLN A 373 19.94 27.14 34.39
N PHE A 374 19.45 26.24 33.52
CA PHE A 374 18.36 25.30 33.84
C PHE A 374 18.85 23.93 34.33
N GLU A 375 20.12 23.59 34.11
CA GLU A 375 20.68 22.28 34.51
C GLU A 375 20.91 22.16 36.02
N SER A 376 20.97 23.27 36.75
CA SER A 376 21.12 23.27 38.22
C SER A 376 19.82 22.95 38.99
N LEU A 377 18.74 22.60 38.30
CA LEU A 377 17.41 22.39 38.92
C LEU A 377 16.83 20.98 38.70
N GLY A 378 17.58 20.02 38.16
CA GLY A 378 17.19 18.61 38.16
C GLY A 378 15.88 18.28 37.45
N ALA A 379 15.44 19.10 36.49
CA ALA A 379 14.24 18.83 35.69
C ALA A 379 14.61 18.00 34.46
N THR A 380 14.33 16.69 34.49
CA THR A 380 14.38 15.83 33.30
C THR A 380 13.20 16.19 32.40
N VAL A 381 13.51 16.64 31.19
CA VAL A 381 12.52 17.05 30.17
C VAL A 381 11.93 15.82 29.48
N VAL A 382 10.60 15.76 29.33
CA VAL A 382 9.92 14.99 28.27
C VAL A 382 9.32 15.98 27.28
#